data_AF-A0A497KJA5-F1
#
_entry.id   AF-A0A497KJA5-F1
#
_cell.length_a   1.000
_cell.length_b   1.000
_cell.length_c   1.000
_cell.angle_alpha   90.00
_cell.angle_beta   90.00
_cell.angle_gamma   90.00
#
_symmetry.space_group_name_H-M   'P 1'
#
loop_
_entity.id
_entity.type
_entity.pdbx_description
1 polymer ?
#
loop_
_entity_poly.entity_id
_entity_poly.type
_entity_poly.pdbx_seq_one_letter_code
_entity_poly.pdbx_strand_id
1 'polypeptide(L)'
;MLIVVLAVGLAVGYVAGYLYGSAPVTSYEEKLNKTQYQLSSLEQEYLKLKSEHMKLYNLYVNLTKEYMKTKTNIHYFVLDLNYTIDSLDRKLKLEGQFIKFMSLAIREPENPELTSIFLSLDAYVEEVGKPELTLTWQQAKVYMANAQTDKVLEKISELLEINSKLIQEDIETLKSTINLFMG
;
A
#
# COMPACT_ATOMS: atom_id res chain seq x y z
N MET A 1 38.01 93.16 -35.14
CA MET A 1 36.71 92.44 -35.11
C MET A 1 36.82 90.94 -35.43
N LEU A 2 37.76 90.48 -36.27
CA LEU A 2 37.88 89.06 -36.67
C LEU A 2 38.24 88.08 -35.53
N ILE A 3 39.05 88.51 -34.55
CA ILE A 3 39.51 87.64 -33.45
C ILE A 3 38.40 87.32 -32.44
N VAL A 4 37.47 88.26 -32.22
CA VAL A 4 36.34 88.09 -31.27
C VAL A 4 35.30 87.12 -31.84
N VAL A 5 35.06 87.16 -33.15
CA VAL A 5 34.09 86.26 -33.83
C VAL A 5 34.59 84.80 -33.84
N LEU A 6 35.89 84.58 -33.99
CA LEU A 6 36.50 83.25 -33.91
C LEU A 6 36.48 82.65 -32.50
N ALA A 7 36.71 83.47 -31.47
CA ALA A 7 36.66 83.02 -30.07
C ALA A 7 35.22 82.65 -29.63
N VAL A 8 34.22 83.43 -30.06
CA VAL A 8 32.80 83.12 -29.79
C VAL A 8 32.34 81.90 -30.60
N GLY A 9 32.78 81.76 -31.86
CA GLY A 9 32.49 80.59 -32.69
C GLY A 9 33.03 79.28 -32.13
N LEU A 10 34.25 79.29 -31.57
CA LEU A 10 34.85 78.12 -30.91
C LEU A 10 34.19 77.80 -29.56
N ALA A 11 33.81 78.81 -28.76
CA ALA A 11 33.11 78.60 -27.50
C ALA A 11 31.70 78.04 -27.71
N VAL A 12 30.93 78.58 -28.67
CA VAL A 12 29.59 78.09 -29.00
C VAL A 12 29.65 76.72 -29.68
N GLY A 13 30.65 76.45 -30.52
CA GLY A 13 30.89 75.15 -31.13
C GLY A 13 31.28 74.05 -30.12
N TYR A 14 32.09 74.39 -29.11
CA TYR A 14 32.47 73.46 -28.04
C TYR A 14 31.28 73.16 -27.11
N VAL A 15 30.49 74.18 -26.74
CA VAL A 15 29.30 74.00 -25.89
C VAL A 15 28.19 73.24 -26.65
N ALA A 16 27.95 73.53 -27.93
CA ALA A 16 26.97 72.82 -28.74
C ALA A 16 27.39 71.37 -29.04
N GLY A 17 28.67 71.12 -29.33
CA GLY A 17 29.22 69.77 -29.52
C GLY A 17 29.19 68.93 -28.23
N TYR A 18 29.48 69.54 -27.09
CA TYR A 18 29.40 68.88 -25.78
C TYR A 18 27.94 68.59 -25.39
N LEU A 19 27.00 69.51 -25.64
CA LEU A 19 25.56 69.32 -25.34
C LEU A 19 24.88 68.31 -26.28
N TYR A 20 25.18 68.31 -27.58
CA TYR A 20 24.60 67.37 -28.55
C TYR A 20 25.27 65.99 -28.55
N GLY A 21 26.55 65.90 -28.18
CA GLY A 21 27.27 64.62 -28.05
C GLY A 21 27.01 63.90 -26.72
N SER A 22 26.76 64.63 -25.63
CA SER A 22 26.52 64.04 -24.30
C SER A 22 25.10 63.52 -24.09
N ALA A 23 24.07 64.20 -24.64
CA ALA A 23 22.67 63.79 -24.49
C ALA A 23 22.34 62.38 -25.05
N PRO A 24 22.85 61.94 -26.21
CA PRO A 24 22.63 60.56 -26.67
C PRO A 24 23.47 59.55 -25.87
N VAL A 25 24.70 59.88 -25.48
CA VAL A 25 25.59 58.97 -24.72
C VAL A 25 25.02 58.68 -23.33
N THR A 26 24.55 59.71 -22.60
CA THR A 26 23.91 59.52 -21.29
C THR A 26 22.61 58.73 -21.39
N SER A 27 21.83 58.90 -22.47
CA SER A 27 20.64 58.08 -22.74
C SER A 27 20.96 56.62 -23.04
N TYR A 28 22.07 56.34 -23.73
CA TYR A 28 22.52 54.97 -23.99
C TYR A 28 23.11 54.32 -22.73
N GLU A 29 23.87 55.05 -21.91
CA GLU A 29 24.37 54.57 -20.62
C GLU A 29 23.23 54.26 -19.64
N GLU A 30 22.20 55.11 -19.58
CA GLU A 30 21.01 54.87 -18.75
C GLU A 30 20.25 53.61 -19.20
N LYS A 31 20.09 53.42 -20.52
CA LYS A 31 19.49 52.20 -21.08
C LYS A 31 20.33 50.96 -20.81
N LEU A 32 21.66 51.04 -20.92
CA LEU A 32 22.58 49.95 -20.64
C LEU A 32 22.49 49.53 -19.16
N ASN A 33 22.58 50.49 -18.25
CA ASN A 33 22.48 50.26 -16.81
C ASN A 33 21.12 49.66 -16.43
N LYS A 34 20.02 50.17 -17.01
CA LYS A 34 18.68 49.61 -16.81
C LYS A 34 18.58 48.16 -17.29
N THR A 35 19.15 47.87 -18.46
CA THR A 35 19.15 46.51 -19.04
C THR A 35 20.00 45.55 -18.20
N GLN A 36 21.16 45.99 -17.69
CA GLN A 36 21.99 45.19 -16.79
C GLN A 36 21.25 44.87 -15.48
N TYR A 37 20.57 45.85 -14.89
CA TYR A 37 19.74 45.62 -13.69
C TYR A 37 18.62 44.61 -13.96
N GLN A 38 17.95 44.72 -15.10
CA GLN A 38 16.91 43.79 -15.51
C GLN A 38 17.45 42.37 -15.73
N LEU A 39 18.63 42.24 -16.35
CA LEU A 39 19.30 40.96 -16.56
C LEU A 39 19.65 40.31 -15.22
N SER A 40 20.26 41.05 -14.30
CA SER A 40 20.60 40.54 -12.96
C SER A 40 19.36 40.14 -12.16
N SER A 41 18.26 40.90 -12.27
CA SER A 41 16.97 40.55 -11.64
C SER A 41 16.42 39.24 -12.22
N LEU A 42 16.47 39.07 -13.54
CA LEU A 42 16.00 37.87 -14.23
C LEU A 42 16.86 36.64 -13.88
N GLU A 43 18.17 36.80 -13.76
CA GLU A 43 19.07 35.72 -13.31
C GLU A 43 18.73 35.26 -11.90
N GLN A 44 18.43 36.19 -10.99
CA GLN A 44 17.99 35.85 -9.63
C GLN A 44 16.63 35.12 -9.62
N GLU A 45 15.66 35.58 -10.41
CA GLU A 45 14.37 34.91 -10.58
C GLU A 45 14.53 33.51 -11.17
N TYR A 46 15.39 33.33 -12.17
CA TYR A 46 15.71 32.03 -12.75
C TYR A 46 16.34 31.09 -11.72
N LEU A 47 17.31 31.56 -10.94
CA LEU A 47 17.93 30.76 -9.88
C LEU A 47 16.92 30.37 -8.79
N LYS A 48 16.02 31.29 -8.42
CA LYS A 48 14.93 31.02 -7.49
C LYS A 48 13.98 29.96 -8.04
N LEU A 49 13.52 30.12 -9.28
CA LEU A 49 12.62 29.17 -9.95
C LEU A 49 13.27 27.79 -10.08
N LYS A 50 14.56 27.72 -10.44
CA LYS A 50 15.32 26.46 -10.50
C LYS A 50 15.40 25.77 -9.14
N SER A 51 15.61 26.53 -8.06
CA SER A 51 15.60 26.02 -6.69
C SER A 51 14.22 25.50 -6.28
N GLU A 52 13.16 26.24 -6.60
CA GLU A 52 11.77 25.83 -6.34
C GLU A 52 11.38 24.57 -7.12
N HIS A 53 11.77 24.49 -8.40
CA HIS A 53 11.58 23.29 -9.21
C HIS A 53 12.30 22.08 -8.61
N MET A 54 13.53 22.25 -8.11
CA MET A 54 14.26 21.17 -7.45
C MET A 54 13.57 20.70 -6.16
N LYS A 55 13.02 21.63 -5.37
CA LYS A 55 12.23 21.28 -4.18
C LYS A 55 10.98 20.50 -4.55
N LEU A 56 10.25 20.95 -5.58
CA LEU A 56 9.05 20.27 -6.06
C LEU A 56 9.35 18.86 -6.58
N TYR A 57 10.43 18.71 -7.35
CA TYR A 57 10.88 17.42 -7.84
C TYR A 57 11.20 16.45 -6.69
N ASN A 58 11.90 16.91 -5.65
CA ASN A 58 12.20 16.09 -4.48
C ASN A 58 10.93 15.69 -3.72
N LEU A 59 9.95 16.61 -3.57
CA LEU A 59 8.65 16.29 -2.99
C LEU A 59 7.91 15.22 -3.80
N TYR A 60 7.91 15.34 -5.13
CA TYR A 60 7.30 14.36 -6.02
C TYR A 60 7.95 12.98 -5.90
N VAL A 61 9.29 12.90 -5.88
CA VAL A 61 10.02 11.65 -5.72
C VAL A 61 9.70 11.00 -4.37
N ASN A 62 9.69 11.78 -3.29
CA ASN A 62 9.37 11.26 -1.95
C ASN A 62 7.92 10.77 -1.87
N LEU A 63 6.97 11.54 -2.42
CA LEU A 63 5.57 11.13 -2.46
C LEU A 63 5.38 9.84 -3.27
N THR A 64 6.09 9.69 -4.39
CA THR A 64 6.04 8.46 -5.20
C THR A 64 6.56 7.26 -4.42
N LYS A 65 7.62 7.42 -3.63
CA LYS A 65 8.17 6.35 -2.77
C LYS A 65 7.18 5.94 -1.68
N GLU A 66 6.60 6.91 -0.97
CA GLU A 66 5.59 6.64 0.06
C GLU A 66 4.36 5.96 -0.55
N TYR A 67 3.87 6.44 -1.70
CA TYR A 67 2.76 5.81 -2.42
C TYR A 67 3.06 4.33 -2.75
N MET A 68 4.23 4.03 -3.29
CA MET A 68 4.61 2.65 -3.64
C MET A 68 4.73 1.75 -2.40
N LYS A 69 5.24 2.28 -1.30
CA LYS A 69 5.30 1.58 -0.02
C LYS A 69 3.89 1.28 0.50
N THR A 70 3.00 2.27 0.54
CA THR A 70 1.61 2.10 0.95
C THR A 70 0.88 1.10 0.07
N LYS A 71 1.04 1.18 -1.26
CA LYS A 71 0.44 0.23 -2.21
C LYS A 71 0.88 -1.21 -1.94
N THR A 72 2.16 -1.40 -1.65
CA THR A 72 2.74 -2.71 -1.33
C THR A 72 2.19 -3.25 -0.01
N ASN A 73 2.12 -2.41 1.03
CA ASN A 73 1.55 -2.78 2.32
C ASN A 73 0.06 -3.17 2.21
N ILE A 74 -0.74 -2.42 1.45
CA ILE A 74 -2.14 -2.75 1.17
C ILE A 74 -2.26 -4.10 0.44
N HIS A 75 -1.37 -4.36 -0.52
CA HIS A 75 -1.38 -5.63 -1.25
C HIS A 75 -1.15 -6.83 -0.32
N TYR A 76 -0.13 -6.77 0.54
CA TYR A 76 0.12 -7.83 1.52
C TYR A 76 -1.00 -7.97 2.55
N PHE A 77 -1.54 -6.86 3.04
CA PHE A 77 -2.68 -6.88 3.94
C PHE A 77 -3.89 -7.62 3.35
N VAL A 78 -4.26 -7.33 2.10
CA VAL A 78 -5.38 -8.00 1.43
C VAL A 78 -5.09 -9.50 1.21
N LEU A 79 -3.85 -9.85 0.88
CA LEU A 79 -3.45 -11.26 0.74
C LEU A 79 -3.59 -12.02 2.06
N ASP A 80 -3.08 -11.47 3.16
CA ASP A 80 -3.14 -12.09 4.49
C ASP A 80 -4.59 -12.24 4.98
N LEU A 81 -5.44 -11.23 4.72
CA LEU A 81 -6.87 -11.30 5.01
C LEU A 81 -7.54 -12.44 4.24
N ASN A 82 -7.36 -12.49 2.92
CA ASN A 82 -8.00 -13.51 2.09
C ASN A 82 -7.56 -14.92 2.50
N TYR A 83 -6.26 -15.12 2.73
CA TYR A 83 -5.75 -16.42 3.17
C TYR A 83 -6.38 -16.86 4.51
N THR A 84 -6.49 -15.94 5.47
CA THR A 84 -7.06 -16.23 6.79
C THR A 84 -8.57 -16.49 6.71
N ILE A 85 -9.30 -15.71 5.90
CA ILE A 85 -10.74 -15.90 5.67
C ILE A 85 -11.02 -17.24 4.99
N ASP A 86 -10.26 -17.59 3.95
CA ASP A 86 -10.42 -18.87 3.25
C ASP A 86 -10.11 -20.05 4.18
N SER A 87 -9.10 -19.92 5.05
CA SER A 87 -8.80 -20.91 6.08
C SER A 87 -9.96 -21.07 7.07
N LEU A 88 -10.51 -19.96 7.55
CA LEU A 88 -11.63 -19.95 8.49
C LEU A 88 -12.89 -20.57 7.89
N ASP A 89 -13.21 -20.26 6.63
CA ASP A 89 -14.37 -20.81 5.91
C ASP A 89 -14.31 -22.35 5.82
N ARG A 90 -13.16 -22.91 5.44
CA ARG A 90 -12.96 -24.37 5.38
C ARG A 90 -13.16 -25.02 6.75
N LYS A 91 -12.60 -24.43 7.81
CA LYS A 91 -12.72 -24.95 9.18
C LYS A 91 -14.16 -24.86 9.69
N LEU A 92 -14.87 -23.76 9.46
CA LEU A 92 -16.28 -23.62 9.87
C LEU A 92 -17.19 -24.61 9.14
N LYS A 93 -16.94 -24.85 7.85
CA LYS A 93 -17.64 -25.90 7.09
C LYS A 93 -17.41 -27.27 7.69
N LEU A 94 -16.15 -27.61 8.00
CA LEU A 94 -15.80 -28.88 8.64
C LEU A 94 -16.51 -29.05 10.00
N GLU A 95 -16.50 -28.01 10.85
CA GLU A 95 -17.19 -28.03 12.14
C GLU A 95 -18.69 -28.29 11.99
N GLY A 96 -19.34 -27.61 11.03
CA GLY A 96 -20.74 -27.84 10.71
C GLY A 96 -21.04 -29.29 10.30
N GLN A 97 -20.16 -29.91 9.52
CA GLN A 97 -20.33 -31.31 9.12
C GLN A 97 -20.12 -32.28 10.27
N PHE A 98 -19.14 -32.06 11.14
CA PHE A 98 -18.95 -32.86 12.35
C PHE A 98 -20.16 -32.78 13.28
N ILE A 99 -20.70 -31.58 13.53
CA ILE A 99 -21.90 -31.39 14.35
C ILE A 99 -23.10 -32.11 13.72
N LYS A 100 -23.28 -32.00 12.41
CA LYS A 100 -24.37 -32.67 11.67
C LYS A 100 -24.26 -34.19 11.79
N PHE A 101 -23.06 -34.75 11.61
CA PHE A 101 -22.80 -36.18 11.77
C PHE A 101 -23.09 -36.64 13.19
N MET A 102 -22.53 -35.98 14.21
CA MET A 102 -22.75 -36.29 15.62
C MET A 102 -24.24 -36.27 15.99
N SER A 103 -24.94 -35.23 15.57
CA SER A 103 -26.38 -35.07 15.84
C SER A 103 -27.20 -36.22 15.24
N LEU A 104 -26.88 -36.64 14.02
CA LEU A 104 -27.55 -37.77 13.38
C LEU A 104 -27.19 -39.09 14.05
N ALA A 105 -25.91 -39.32 14.34
CA ALA A 105 -25.43 -40.55 14.95
C ALA A 105 -25.98 -40.78 16.36
N ILE A 106 -26.19 -39.70 17.13
CA ILE A 106 -26.81 -39.76 18.47
C ILE A 106 -28.33 -40.00 18.36
N ARG A 107 -29.00 -39.31 17.43
CA ARG A 107 -30.48 -39.38 17.32
C ARG A 107 -30.95 -40.66 16.65
N GLU A 108 -30.23 -41.12 15.65
CA GLU A 108 -30.60 -42.25 14.77
C GLU A 108 -29.40 -43.18 14.57
N PRO A 109 -28.91 -43.86 15.62
CA PRO A 109 -27.69 -44.68 15.55
C PRO A 109 -27.79 -45.86 14.58
N GLU A 110 -29.00 -46.30 14.26
CA GLU A 110 -29.26 -47.38 13.29
C GLU A 110 -29.47 -46.87 11.86
N ASN A 111 -29.27 -45.56 11.61
CA ASN A 111 -29.46 -44.99 10.28
C ASN A 111 -28.43 -45.61 9.30
N PRO A 112 -28.90 -46.29 8.22
CA PRO A 112 -28.01 -47.01 7.30
C PRO A 112 -27.09 -46.08 6.52
N GLU A 113 -27.39 -44.79 6.43
CA GLU A 113 -26.60 -43.80 5.73
C GLU A 113 -25.43 -43.26 6.56
N LEU A 114 -25.36 -43.52 7.88
CA LEU A 114 -24.32 -42.99 8.76
C LEU A 114 -22.91 -43.28 8.27
N THR A 115 -22.67 -44.48 7.74
CA THR A 115 -21.36 -44.84 7.17
C THR A 115 -21.02 -44.00 5.95
N SER A 116 -21.98 -43.79 5.05
CA SER A 116 -21.76 -42.97 3.86
C SER A 116 -21.51 -41.49 4.21
N ILE A 117 -22.25 -40.97 5.18
CA ILE A 117 -22.09 -39.60 5.69
C ILE A 117 -20.74 -39.45 6.37
N PHE A 118 -20.35 -40.40 7.22
CA PHE A 118 -19.03 -40.42 7.84
C PHE A 118 -17.92 -40.38 6.77
N LEU A 119 -17.97 -41.24 5.75
CA LEU A 119 -16.96 -41.26 4.69
C LEU A 119 -16.93 -39.97 3.86
N SER A 120 -18.07 -39.28 3.69
CA SER A 120 -18.10 -37.97 3.01
C SER A 120 -17.34 -36.87 3.75
N LEU A 121 -17.04 -37.06 5.04
CA LEU A 121 -16.25 -36.10 5.83
C LEU A 121 -14.78 -36.06 5.38
N ASP A 122 -14.28 -37.09 4.68
CA ASP A 122 -12.90 -37.15 4.14
C ASP A 122 -12.55 -35.85 3.40
N ALA A 123 -13.44 -35.40 2.50
CA ALA A 123 -13.21 -34.22 1.68
C ALA A 123 -13.03 -32.95 2.52
N TYR A 124 -13.82 -32.78 3.60
CA TYR A 124 -13.74 -31.61 4.46
C TYR A 124 -12.49 -31.61 5.34
N VAL A 125 -12.06 -32.78 5.82
CA VAL A 125 -10.82 -32.92 6.59
C VAL A 125 -9.61 -32.64 5.69
N GLU A 126 -9.61 -33.19 4.47
CA GLU A 126 -8.56 -32.96 3.48
C GLU A 126 -8.49 -31.49 3.04
N GLU A 127 -9.64 -30.84 2.86
CA GLU A 127 -9.73 -29.43 2.47
C GLU A 127 -9.09 -28.51 3.54
N VAL A 128 -9.26 -28.81 4.83
CA VAL A 128 -8.57 -28.07 5.91
C VAL A 128 -7.07 -28.37 5.94
N GLY A 129 -6.66 -29.61 5.63
CA GLY A 129 -5.26 -29.96 5.37
C GLY A 129 -4.33 -29.88 6.59
N LYS A 130 -4.87 -29.95 7.82
CA LYS A 130 -4.05 -29.89 9.04
C LYS A 130 -3.61 -31.30 9.47
N PRO A 131 -2.31 -31.52 9.78
CA PRO A 131 -1.80 -32.84 10.17
C PRO A 131 -2.51 -33.43 11.39
N GLU A 132 -2.83 -32.58 12.36
CA GLU A 132 -3.51 -32.95 13.61
C GLU A 132 -4.89 -33.53 13.35
N LEU A 133 -5.69 -32.85 12.52
CA LEU A 133 -7.00 -33.33 12.07
C LEU A 133 -6.86 -34.61 11.27
N THR A 134 -5.91 -34.66 10.34
CA THR A 134 -5.68 -35.83 9.48
C THR A 134 -5.38 -37.07 10.31
N LEU A 135 -4.49 -36.96 11.31
CA LEU A 135 -4.11 -38.08 12.17
C LEU A 135 -5.29 -38.61 12.97
N THR A 136 -6.03 -37.73 13.66
CA THR A 136 -7.19 -38.11 14.46
C THR A 136 -8.31 -38.67 13.59
N TRP A 137 -8.48 -38.13 12.38
CA TRP A 137 -9.43 -38.62 11.40
C TRP A 137 -9.11 -40.04 10.94
N GLN A 138 -7.84 -40.37 10.67
CA GLN A 138 -7.47 -41.75 10.34
C GLN A 138 -7.78 -42.73 11.49
N GLN A 139 -7.62 -42.30 12.75
CA GLN A 139 -8.02 -43.11 13.90
C GLN A 139 -9.54 -43.33 13.94
N ALA A 140 -10.33 -42.29 13.67
CA ALA A 140 -11.79 -42.41 13.58
C ALA A 140 -12.19 -43.43 12.50
N LYS A 141 -11.53 -43.41 11.33
CA LYS A 141 -11.77 -44.39 10.26
C LYS A 141 -11.47 -45.82 10.67
N VAL A 142 -10.39 -46.04 11.43
CA VAL A 142 -10.07 -47.37 11.99
C VAL A 142 -11.17 -47.85 12.95
N TYR A 143 -11.68 -46.98 13.82
CA TYR A 143 -12.78 -47.34 14.71
C TYR A 143 -14.09 -47.61 13.96
N MET A 144 -14.36 -46.83 12.91
CA MET A 144 -15.53 -47.04 12.06
C MET A 144 -15.46 -48.39 11.33
N ALA A 145 -14.30 -48.76 10.77
CA ALA A 145 -14.09 -50.05 10.12
C ALA A 145 -14.26 -51.25 11.08
N ASN A 146 -14.02 -51.04 12.38
CA ASN A 146 -14.19 -52.04 13.42
C ASN A 146 -15.58 -51.99 14.10
N ALA A 147 -16.53 -51.21 13.57
CA ALA A 147 -17.86 -51.00 14.12
C ALA A 147 -17.86 -50.52 15.60
N GLN A 148 -16.84 -49.77 16.01
CA GLN A 148 -16.70 -49.23 17.37
C GLN A 148 -17.32 -47.84 17.46
N THR A 149 -18.65 -47.75 17.35
CA THR A 149 -19.39 -46.47 17.24
C THR A 149 -19.08 -45.48 18.37
N ASP A 150 -19.02 -45.93 19.62
CA ASP A 150 -18.70 -45.04 20.76
C ASP A 150 -17.33 -44.36 20.59
N LYS A 151 -16.34 -45.11 20.10
CA LYS A 151 -15.00 -44.57 19.83
C LYS A 151 -14.96 -43.68 18.60
N VAL A 152 -15.82 -43.92 17.61
CA VAL A 152 -15.99 -43.01 16.47
C VAL A 152 -16.49 -41.66 17.00
N LEU A 153 -17.54 -41.66 17.82
CA LEU A 153 -18.09 -40.43 18.40
C LEU A 153 -17.08 -39.70 19.29
N GLU A 154 -16.30 -40.44 20.08
CA GLU A 154 -15.17 -39.89 20.85
C GLU A 154 -14.17 -39.17 19.93
N LYS A 155 -13.75 -39.81 18.83
CA LYS A 155 -12.83 -39.19 17.86
C LYS A 155 -13.42 -38.02 17.10
N ILE A 156 -14.71 -38.02 16.79
CA ILE A 156 -15.36 -36.84 16.20
C ILE A 156 -15.40 -35.67 17.20
N SER A 157 -15.64 -35.93 18.48
CA SER A 157 -15.53 -34.90 19.52
C SER A 157 -14.10 -34.34 19.64
N GLU A 158 -13.07 -35.19 19.61
CA GLU A 158 -11.67 -34.73 19.58
C GLU A 158 -11.38 -33.87 18.34
N LEU A 159 -11.88 -34.26 17.17
CA LEU A 159 -11.74 -33.49 15.94
C LEU A 159 -12.42 -32.12 16.01
N LEU A 160 -13.60 -32.04 16.64
CA LEU A 160 -14.28 -30.78 16.92
C LEU A 160 -13.41 -29.88 17.81
N GLU A 161 -12.83 -30.41 18.88
CA GLU A 161 -11.96 -29.63 19.76
C GLU A 161 -10.69 -29.12 19.04
N ILE A 162 -10.06 -29.95 18.21
CA ILE A 162 -8.91 -29.56 17.40
C ILE A 162 -9.32 -28.45 16.43
N ASN A 163 -10.40 -28.64 15.68
CA ASN A 163 -10.84 -27.67 14.69
C ASN A 163 -11.28 -26.35 15.32
N SER A 164 -11.92 -26.39 16.48
CA SER A 164 -12.31 -25.21 17.26
C SER A 164 -11.09 -24.37 17.66
N LYS A 165 -10.00 -25.01 18.12
CA LYS A 165 -8.74 -24.31 18.40
C LYS A 165 -8.15 -23.65 17.15
N LEU A 166 -8.14 -24.37 16.03
CA LEU A 166 -7.66 -23.85 14.74
C LEU A 166 -8.49 -22.66 14.24
N ILE A 167 -9.79 -22.61 14.56
CA ILE A 167 -10.67 -21.47 14.26
C ILE A 167 -10.30 -20.27 15.14
N GLN A 168 -10.07 -20.49 16.44
CA GLN A 168 -9.64 -19.41 17.34
C GLN A 168 -8.29 -18.81 16.90
N GLU A 169 -7.35 -19.64 16.44
CA GLU A 169 -6.07 -19.17 15.89
C GLU A 169 -6.25 -18.27 14.65
N ASP A 170 -7.15 -18.63 13.73
CA ASP A 170 -7.46 -17.80 12.56
C ASP A 170 -8.14 -16.49 12.98
N ILE A 171 -9.04 -16.52 13.97
CA ILE A 171 -9.70 -15.32 14.50
C ILE A 171 -8.68 -14.36 15.12
N GLU A 172 -7.74 -14.87 15.92
CA GLU A 172 -6.68 -14.04 16.52
C GLU A 172 -5.72 -13.49 15.46
N THR A 173 -5.40 -14.30 14.44
CA THR A 173 -4.62 -13.85 13.28
C THR A 173 -5.33 -12.71 12.55
N LEU A 174 -6.62 -12.85 12.27
CA LEU A 174 -7.43 -11.83 11.62
C LEU A 174 -7.45 -10.51 12.42
N LYS A 175 -7.66 -10.58 13.74
CA LYS A 175 -7.61 -9.42 14.62
C LYS A 175 -6.23 -8.74 14.57
N SER A 176 -5.16 -9.53 14.62
CA SER A 176 -3.79 -9.02 14.55
C SER A 176 -3.51 -8.30 13.24
N THR A 177 -3.86 -8.92 12.11
CA THR A 177 -3.70 -8.35 10.76
C THR A 177 -4.47 -7.04 10.62
N ILE A 178 -5.71 -6.97 11.09
CA ILE A 178 -6.52 -5.74 11.07
C ILE A 178 -5.90 -4.66 11.96
N ASN A 179 -5.48 -4.99 13.18
CA ASN A 179 -4.86 -4.03 14.09
C ASN A 179 -3.55 -3.46 13.55
N LEU A 180 -2.71 -4.30 12.92
CA LEU A 180 -1.45 -3.88 12.29
C LEU A 180 -1.67 -2.92 11.11
N PHE A 181 -2.82 -3.00 10.44
CA PHE A 181 -3.15 -2.11 9.33
C PHE A 181 -3.82 -0.81 9.78
N MET A 182 -4.55 -0.83 10.89
CA MET A 182 -5.24 0.36 11.44
C MET A 182 -4.36 1.23 12.35
N GLY A 183 -3.31 0.65 12.96
CA GLY A 183 -2.36 1.35 13.84
C GLY A 183 -1.20 1.99 13.08
#